data_AF-A0A9E4M3C8-F1
#
_entry.id   AF-A0A9E4M3C8-F1
#
_cell.length_a   1.000
_cell.length_b   1.000
_cell.length_c   1.000
_cell.angle_alpha   90.00
_cell.angle_beta   90.00
_cell.angle_gamma   90.00
#
_symmetry.space_group_name_H-M   'P 1'
#
loop_
_entity.id
_entity.type
_entity.pdbx_description
1 polymer ?
#
loop_
_entity_poly.entity_id
_entity_poly.type
_entity_poly.pdbx_seq_one_letter_code
_entity_poly.pdbx_strand_id
1 'polypeptide(L)'
;MSRDPKILLEQVDEAAAEVEHYVDGLDYAEFRRNRMMQGSVKYSFIVIGEALNRLSQISPGLAERIPEPRQAVDFRNQMTHGYH
;
A
#
# COMPACT_ATOMS: atom_id res chain seq x y z
N MET A 1 16.17 14.00 3.12
CA MET A 1 15.33 14.93 2.32
C MET A 1 13.89 14.51 2.52
N SER A 2 13.05 15.37 3.11
CA SER A 2 11.61 15.11 3.22
C SER A 2 11.02 15.06 1.81
N ARG A 3 10.35 13.96 1.43
CA ARG A 3 9.60 13.93 0.16
C ARG A 3 8.43 14.91 0.28
N ASP A 4 8.06 15.55 -0.82
CA ASP A 4 6.85 16.38 -0.87
C ASP A 4 5.63 15.52 -0.52
N PRO A 5 4.75 15.94 0.42
CA PRO A 5 3.50 15.24 0.72
C PRO A 5 2.65 14.90 -0.51
N LYS A 6 2.69 15.72 -1.56
CA LYS A 6 2.00 15.45 -2.84
C LYS A 6 2.51 14.18 -3.51
N ILE A 7 3.83 14.00 -3.56
CA ILE A 7 4.46 12.81 -4.15
C ILE A 7 4.06 11.57 -3.35
N LEU A 8 3.98 11.66 -2.02
CA LEU A 8 3.54 10.52 -1.21
C LEU A 8 2.09 10.13 -1.48
N LEU A 9 1.20 11.12 -1.70
CA LEU A 9 -0.18 10.85 -2.08
C LEU A 9 -0.28 10.24 -3.48
N GLU A 10 0.50 10.75 -4.45
CA GLU A 10 0.57 10.17 -5.80
C GLU A 10 1.05 8.72 -5.75
N GLN A 11 2.05 8.40 -4.92
CA GLN A 11 2.48 7.01 -4.73
C GLN A 11 1.40 6.10 -4.12
N VAL A 12 0.56 6.61 -3.22
CA VAL A 12 -0.57 5.84 -2.66
C VAL A 12 -1.62 5.59 -3.74
N ASP A 13 -1.95 6.61 -4.53
CA ASP A 13 -2.95 6.54 -5.60
C ASP A 13 -2.51 5.57 -6.71
N GLU A 14 -1.27 5.69 -7.18
CA GLU A 14 -0.68 4.81 -8.18
C GLU A 14 -0.67 3.34 -7.72
N ALA A 15 -0.21 3.09 -6.49
CA ALA A 15 -0.16 1.73 -5.95
C ALA A 15 -1.56 1.13 -5.70
N ALA A 16 -2.55 1.96 -5.33
CA ALA A 16 -3.93 1.50 -5.21
C ALA A 16 -4.51 1.12 -6.57
N ALA A 17 -4.30 1.95 -7.59
CA ALA A 17 -4.72 1.69 -8.97
C ALA A 17 -4.06 0.42 -9.53
N GLU A 18 -2.79 0.15 -9.21
CA GLU A 18 -2.12 -1.10 -9.55
C GLU A 18 -2.82 -2.32 -8.93
N VAL A 19 -3.17 -2.27 -7.65
CA VAL A 19 -3.89 -3.37 -6.98
C VAL A 19 -5.22 -3.65 -7.70
N GLU A 20 -6.00 -2.60 -7.98
CA GLU A 20 -7.27 -2.73 -8.70
C GLU A 20 -7.05 -3.34 -10.08
N HIS A 21 -6.08 -2.85 -10.84
CA HIS A 21 -5.75 -3.38 -12.16
C HIS A 21 -5.31 -4.85 -12.13
N TYR A 22 -4.55 -5.26 -11.12
CA TYR A 22 -4.04 -6.62 -10.96
C TYR A 22 -5.13 -7.64 -10.62
N VAL A 23 -6.15 -7.24 -9.86
CA VAL A 23 -7.22 -8.14 -9.43
C VAL A 23 -8.48 -8.02 -10.31
N ASP A 24 -8.51 -7.09 -11.26
CA ASP A 24 -9.64 -6.92 -12.16
C ASP A 24 -9.93 -8.19 -12.97
N GLY A 25 -11.19 -8.64 -12.93
CA GLY A 25 -11.64 -9.87 -13.57
C GLY A 25 -11.04 -11.17 -13.02
N LEU A 26 -10.23 -11.12 -11.95
CA LEU A 26 -9.53 -12.28 -11.40
C LEU A 26 -10.36 -12.93 -10.28
N ASP A 27 -10.64 -14.23 -10.39
CA ASP A 27 -11.29 -14.94 -9.30
C ASP A 27 -10.30 -15.27 -8.16
N TYR A 28 -10.82 -15.60 -6.99
CA TYR A 28 -9.98 -15.89 -5.82
C TYR A 28 -9.11 -17.15 -6.02
N ALA A 29 -9.58 -18.18 -6.72
CA ALA A 29 -8.83 -19.40 -6.95
C ALA A 29 -7.67 -19.19 -7.93
N GLU A 30 -7.86 -18.34 -8.94
CA GLU A 30 -6.83 -17.88 -9.87
C GLU A 30 -5.79 -17.03 -9.15
N PHE A 31 -6.22 -16.05 -8.36
CA PHE A 31 -5.33 -15.25 -7.51
C PHE A 31 -4.49 -16.13 -6.59
N ARG A 32 -5.10 -17.11 -5.92
CA ARG A 32 -4.42 -18.03 -4.99
C ARG A 32 -3.38 -18.93 -5.66
N ARG A 33 -3.54 -19.24 -6.95
CA ARG A 33 -2.58 -20.05 -7.72
C ARG A 33 -1.49 -19.21 -8.39
N ASN A 34 -1.72 -17.92 -8.60
CA ASN A 34 -0.77 -17.01 -9.23
C ASN A 34 0.17 -16.35 -8.20
N ARG A 35 1.34 -16.94 -7.98
CA ARG A 35 2.35 -16.41 -7.04
C ARG A 35 2.93 -15.06 -7.45
N MET A 36 3.07 -14.83 -8.75
CA MET A 36 3.56 -13.54 -9.26
C MET A 36 2.55 -12.44 -8.94
N MET A 37 1.27 -12.69 -9.18
CA MET A 37 0.20 -11.74 -8.86
C MET A 37 0.12 -11.44 -7.36
N GLN A 38 0.22 -12.47 -6.52
CA GLN A 38 0.31 -12.27 -5.06
C GLN A 38 1.51 -11.42 -4.67
N GLY A 39 2.65 -11.59 -5.36
CA GLY A 39 3.85 -10.79 -5.16
C GLY A 39 3.61 -9.32 -5.50
N SER A 40 3.01 -9.04 -6.67
CA SER A 40 2.70 -7.68 -7.12
C SER A 40 1.72 -6.98 -6.17
N VAL A 41 0.61 -7.64 -5.81
CA VAL A 41 -0.38 -7.08 -4.88
C VAL A 41 0.23 -6.81 -3.51
N LYS A 42 1.05 -7.73 -2.98
CA LYS A 42 1.77 -7.51 -1.71
C LYS A 42 2.72 -6.32 -1.79
N TYR A 43 3.44 -6.18 -2.90
CA TYR A 43 4.36 -5.07 -3.09
C TYR A 43 3.62 -3.72 -3.10
N SER A 44 2.50 -3.61 -3.83
CA SER A 44 1.70 -2.38 -3.86
C SER A 44 1.18 -2.02 -2.46
N PHE A 45 0.76 -2.99 -1.65
CA PHE A 45 0.39 -2.72 -0.24
C PHE A 45 1.56 -2.26 0.64
N ILE A 46 2.78 -2.78 0.42
CA ILE A 46 3.99 -2.28 1.09
C ILE A 46 4.25 -0.82 0.71
N VAL A 47 4.10 -0.46 -0.57
CA VAL A 47 4.27 0.92 -1.06
C VAL A 47 3.25 1.85 -0.41
N ILE A 48 1.97 1.48 -0.38
CA ILE A 48 0.90 2.26 0.26
C ILE A 48 1.23 2.51 1.73
N GLY A 49 1.53 1.46 2.50
CA GLY A 49 1.83 1.60 3.93
C GLY A 49 3.08 2.43 4.21
N GLU A 50 4.14 2.29 3.39
CA GLU A 50 5.34 3.10 3.53
C GLU A 50 5.09 4.58 3.22
N ALA A 51 4.32 4.88 2.17
CA ALA A 51 3.99 6.24 1.81
C ALA A 51 3.12 6.92 2.88
N LEU A 52 2.12 6.21 3.42
CA LEU A 52 1.28 6.69 4.52
C LEU A 52 2.04 6.87 5.83
N ASN A 53 2.97 5.96 6.15
CA ASN A 53 3.84 6.11 7.31
C ASN A 53 4.66 7.40 7.21
N ARG A 54 5.28 7.66 6.05
CA ARG A 54 6.04 8.90 5.82
C ARG A 54 5.14 10.12 5.85
N LEU A 55 3.96 10.07 5.23
CA LEU A 55 3.01 11.17 5.21
C LEU A 55 2.61 11.57 6.64
N SER A 56 2.35 10.58 7.50
CA SER A 56 1.99 10.82 8.91
C SER A 56 3.09 11.52 9.71
N GLN A 57 4.36 11.36 9.32
CA GLN A 57 5.50 12.01 9.97
C GLN A 57 5.71 13.45 9.50
N ILE A 58 5.45 13.73 8.22
CA ILE A 58 5.78 15.02 7.59
C ILE A 58 4.58 15.96 7.44
N SER A 59 3.37 15.41 7.37
CA SER A 59 2.12 16.16 7.25
C SER A 59 0.97 15.42 7.96
N PRO A 60 0.95 15.41 9.31
CA PRO A 60 -0.05 14.67 10.09
C PRO A 60 -1.49 15.05 9.75
N GLY A 61 -1.77 16.35 9.59
CA GLY A 61 -3.11 16.84 9.26
C GLY A 61 -3.60 16.41 7.87
N LEU A 62 -2.69 16.08 6.94
CA LEU A 62 -3.06 15.49 5.65
C LEU A 62 -3.28 13.99 5.77
N ALA A 63 -2.46 13.29 6.56
CA ALA A 63 -2.62 11.86 6.83
C ALA A 63 -3.95 11.56 7.55
N GLU A 64 -4.37 12.41 8.49
CA GLU A 64 -5.64 12.26 9.24
C GLU A 64 -6.90 12.36 8.36
N ARG A 65 -6.78 12.89 7.13
CA ARG A 65 -7.88 12.95 6.17
C ARG A 65 -8.08 11.65 5.40
N ILE A 66 -7.09 10.77 5.43
CA ILE A 66 -7.17 9.45 4.83
C ILE A 66 -7.86 8.52 5.84
N PRO A 67 -8.82 7.68 5.43
CA PRO A 67 -9.39 6.67 6.32
C PRO A 67 -8.32 5.69 6.82
N GLU A 68 -8.29 5.46 8.12
CA GLU A 68 -7.54 4.35 8.75
C GLU A 68 -6.05 4.23 8.36
N PRO A 69 -5.26 5.33 8.32
CA PRO A 69 -3.90 5.30 7.78
C PRO A 69 -2.97 4.41 8.61
N ARG A 70 -3.26 4.25 9.91
CA ARG A 70 -2.53 3.33 10.80
C ARG A 70 -2.70 1.87 10.40
N GLN A 71 -3.89 1.46 9.95
CA GLN A 71 -4.12 0.07 9.54
C GLN A 71 -3.28 -0.30 8.32
N ALA A 72 -3.16 0.61 7.34
CA ALA A 72 -2.31 0.40 6.18
C ALA A 72 -0.82 0.29 6.56
N VAL A 73 -0.36 1.09 7.54
CA VAL A 73 1.01 0.99 8.07
C VAL A 73 1.24 -0.33 8.79
N ASP A 74 0.30 -0.75 9.65
CA ASP A 74 0.38 -2.01 10.40
C ASP A 74 0.36 -3.22 9.46
N PHE A 75 -0.46 -3.17 8.41
CA PHE A 75 -0.52 -4.20 7.38
C PHE A 75 0.82 -4.33 6.64
N ARG A 76 1.43 -3.20 6.25
CA ARG A 76 2.79 -3.20 5.69
C ARG A 76 3.79 -3.82 6.66
N ASN A 77 3.71 -3.49 7.95
CA ASN A 77 4.60 -4.06 8.96
C ASN A 77 4.44 -5.58 9.06
N GLN A 78 3.22 -6.09 9.01
CA GLN A 78 2.95 -7.53 9.00
C GLN A 78 3.49 -8.19 7.72
N MET A 79 3.37 -7.55 6.55
CA MET A 79 3.87 -8.08 5.28
C MET A 79 5.40 -8.14 5.20
N THR A 80 6.11 -7.17 5.80
CA THR A 80 7.58 -7.14 5.76
C THR A 80 8.23 -8.02 6.82
N HIS A 81 7.55 -8.29 7.94
CA HIS A 81 8.11 -9.06 9.07
C HIS A 81 7.47 -10.45 9.24
N GLY A 82 6.38 -10.76 8.54
CA GLY A 82 5.60 -12.00 8.66
C GLY A 82 6.22 -13.25 8.01
N TYR A 83 7.54 -13.32 7.88
CA TYR A 83 8.26 -14.56 7.51
C TYR A 83 8.78 -15.31 8.75
N HIS A 84 8.09 -15.20 9.88
CA HIS A 84 8.35 -15.99 11.08
C HIS A 84 7.25 -17.02 11.30
#